data_AF-A0A8S8YKX7-F1
#
_entry.id   AF-A0A8S8YKX7-F1
#
_cell.length_a   1.000
_cell.length_b   1.000
_cell.length_c   1.000
_cell.angle_alpha   90.00
_cell.angle_beta   90.00
_cell.angle_gamma   90.00
#
_symmetry.space_group_name_H-M   'P 1'
#
loop_
_entity.id
_entity.type
_entity.pdbx_description
1 polymer ?
#
loop_
_entity_poly.entity_id
_entity_poly.type
_entity_poly.pdbx_seq_one_letter_code
_entity_poly.pdbx_strand_id
1 'polypeptide(L)'
;MRQLAIDRGLRLNEFGLFSEKEAGDAIGMEAAKYTLECADEKDIYRHLGLDWVPPEMREDTGEIEAAQSSSLPNLIQPEQIRGALHNHTVASDGVNTLEEMAAAAQELGWEYLGIADHSEILNIGGRQIGIPADGIPVQAGMIRASMKAGLSGRISEYSMVPSGHIS
;
A
#
# COMPACT_ATOMS: atom_id res chain seq x y z
N MET A 1 10.37 -5.75 -21.39
CA MET A 1 11.78 -6.12 -21.10
C MET A 1 12.45 -7.02 -22.14
N ARG A 2 11.84 -8.11 -22.65
CA ARG A 2 12.50 -8.98 -23.66
C ARG A 2 12.92 -8.23 -24.92
N GLN A 3 12.08 -7.35 -25.45
CA GLN A 3 12.44 -6.53 -26.60
C GLN A 3 13.67 -5.67 -26.33
N LEU A 4 13.73 -5.04 -25.15
CA LEU A 4 14.87 -4.22 -24.72
C LEU A 4 16.19 -5.02 -24.64
N ALA A 5 16.10 -6.29 -24.24
CA ALA A 5 17.24 -7.21 -24.25
C ALA A 5 17.68 -7.51 -25.69
N ILE A 6 16.73 -7.81 -26.59
CA ILE A 6 17.00 -8.06 -28.02
C ILE A 6 17.70 -6.86 -28.64
N ASP A 7 17.23 -5.64 -28.37
CA ASP A 7 17.82 -4.40 -28.88
C ASP A 7 19.28 -4.19 -28.41
N ARG A 8 19.71 -4.90 -27.36
CA ARG A 8 21.07 -4.90 -26.80
C ARG A 8 21.90 -6.14 -27.19
N GLY A 9 21.39 -7.00 -28.08
CA GLY A 9 22.05 -8.26 -28.44
C GLY A 9 22.03 -9.30 -27.32
N LEU A 10 21.04 -9.20 -26.41
CA LEU A 10 20.83 -10.11 -25.30
C LEU A 10 19.52 -10.89 -25.49
N ARG A 11 19.46 -12.08 -24.88
CA ARG A 11 18.25 -12.90 -24.79
C ARG A 11 17.84 -13.04 -23.33
N LEU A 12 16.59 -12.69 -23.04
CA LEU A 12 16.00 -12.77 -21.71
C LEU A 12 14.86 -13.80 -21.68
N ASN A 13 14.98 -14.82 -20.83
CA ASN A 13 13.95 -15.83 -20.59
C ASN A 13 13.94 -16.27 -19.11
N GLU A 14 13.18 -17.31 -18.79
CA GLU A 14 13.05 -17.86 -17.43
C GLU A 14 14.35 -18.49 -16.89
N PHE A 15 15.34 -18.77 -17.73
CA PHE A 15 16.62 -19.36 -17.36
C PHE A 15 17.73 -18.31 -17.15
N GLY A 16 17.51 -17.06 -17.56
CA GLY A 16 18.46 -15.97 -17.32
C GLY A 16 18.50 -14.91 -18.42
N LEU A 17 19.54 -14.09 -18.35
CA LEU A 17 19.87 -13.04 -19.31
C LEU A 17 21.26 -13.33 -19.88
N PHE A 18 21.37 -13.62 -21.17
CA PHE A 18 22.63 -14.04 -21.78
C PHE A 18 22.86 -13.39 -23.15
N SER A 19 24.12 -13.38 -23.58
CA SER A 19 24.54 -12.88 -24.88
C SER A 19 23.98 -13.75 -26.01
N GLU A 20 23.28 -13.14 -26.97
CA GLU A 20 22.75 -13.85 -28.15
C GLU A 20 23.90 -14.44 -28.99
N LYS A 21 25.04 -13.73 -29.05
CA LYS A 21 26.21 -14.15 -29.81
C LYS A 21 26.89 -15.39 -29.22
N GLU A 22 26.92 -15.51 -27.89
CA GLU A 22 27.58 -16.63 -27.22
C GLU A 22 26.67 -17.84 -27.09
N ALA A 23 25.38 -17.63 -26.80
CA ALA A 23 24.41 -18.71 -26.71
C ALA A 23 24.04 -19.31 -28.07
N GLY A 24 24.00 -18.49 -29.14
CA GLY A 24 23.57 -18.93 -30.46
C GLY A 24 22.22 -19.67 -30.42
N ASP A 25 22.17 -20.84 -31.05
CA ASP A 25 20.98 -21.71 -31.11
C ASP A 25 20.71 -22.52 -29.82
N ALA A 26 21.54 -22.37 -28.77
CA ALA A 26 21.32 -23.08 -27.52
C ALA A 26 19.99 -22.66 -26.87
N ILE A 27 19.28 -23.62 -26.28
CA ILE A 27 17.99 -23.37 -25.61
C ILE A 27 17.99 -23.91 -24.18
N GLY A 28 17.08 -23.39 -23.35
CA GLY A 28 16.92 -23.84 -21.97
C GLY A 28 18.20 -23.77 -21.15
N MET A 29 18.50 -24.85 -20.42
CA MET A 29 19.68 -24.96 -19.56
C MET A 29 21.01 -24.89 -20.31
N GLU A 30 21.06 -25.24 -21.60
CA GLU A 30 22.29 -25.10 -22.40
C GLU A 30 22.63 -23.64 -22.65
N ALA A 31 21.62 -22.80 -22.86
CA ALA A 31 21.80 -21.35 -23.01
C ALA A 31 22.13 -20.67 -21.67
N ALA A 32 21.57 -21.18 -20.57
CA ALA A 32 21.78 -20.65 -19.22
C ALA A 32 23.26 -20.65 -18.79
N LYS A 33 24.11 -21.49 -19.39
CA LYS A 33 25.57 -21.50 -19.17
C LYS A 33 26.24 -20.18 -19.54
N TYR A 34 25.62 -19.41 -20.44
CA TYR A 34 26.10 -18.10 -20.90
C TYR A 34 25.39 -16.93 -20.20
N THR A 35 24.62 -17.19 -19.13
CA THR A 35 23.97 -16.13 -18.37
C THR A 35 25.02 -15.17 -17.83
N LEU A 36 24.71 -13.88 -17.96
CA LEU A 36 25.46 -12.83 -17.29
C LEU A 36 25.37 -13.05 -15.79
N GLU A 37 26.41 -12.65 -15.07
CA GLU A 37 26.42 -12.68 -13.61
C GLU A 37 25.26 -11.84 -13.07
N CYS A 38 24.30 -12.53 -12.45
CA CYS A 38 23.13 -11.97 -11.79
C CYS A 38 22.91 -12.73 -10.49
N ALA A 39 23.08 -12.05 -9.35
CA ALA A 39 22.74 -12.56 -8.03
C ALA A 39 21.26 -12.35 -7.73
N ASP A 40 20.67 -11.27 -8.26
CA ASP A 40 19.26 -10.95 -8.08
C ASP A 40 18.64 -10.31 -9.34
N GLU A 41 17.36 -9.95 -9.24
CA GLU A 41 16.64 -9.31 -10.34
C GLU A 41 17.20 -7.91 -10.68
N LYS A 42 17.78 -7.19 -9.71
CA LYS A 42 18.34 -5.85 -9.95
C LYS A 42 19.51 -5.90 -10.91
N ASP A 43 20.28 -6.99 -10.91
CA ASP A 43 21.34 -7.21 -11.89
C ASP A 43 20.79 -7.27 -13.32
N ILE A 44 19.64 -7.93 -13.53
CA ILE A 44 18.98 -7.99 -14.85
C ILE A 44 18.61 -6.60 -15.33
N TYR A 45 17.98 -5.78 -14.48
CA TYR A 45 17.65 -4.39 -14.81
C TYR A 45 18.91 -3.58 -15.14
N ARG A 46 19.98 -3.74 -14.35
CA ARG A 46 21.27 -3.06 -14.58
C ARG A 46 21.91 -3.43 -15.91
N HIS A 47 21.94 -4.71 -16.27
CA HIS A 47 22.44 -5.18 -17.57
C HIS A 47 21.64 -4.61 -18.74
N LEU A 48 20.36 -4.31 -18.53
CA LEU A 48 19.50 -3.64 -19.49
C LEU A 48 19.59 -2.10 -19.44
N GLY A 49 20.42 -1.54 -18.57
CA GLY A 49 20.57 -0.09 -18.39
C GLY A 49 19.31 0.57 -17.84
N LEU A 50 18.64 -0.11 -16.91
CA LEU A 50 17.44 0.34 -16.21
C LEU A 50 17.71 0.44 -14.72
N ASP A 51 17.10 1.41 -14.06
CA ASP A 51 16.88 1.33 -12.62
C ASP A 51 15.91 0.17 -12.28
N TRP A 52 16.06 -0.43 -11.10
CA TRP A 52 15.20 -1.54 -10.71
C TRP A 52 13.76 -1.05 -10.46
N VAL A 53 12.80 -1.67 -11.15
CA VAL A 53 11.37 -1.36 -11.02
C VAL A 53 10.74 -2.29 -9.98
N PRO A 54 10.14 -1.77 -8.90
CA PRO A 54 9.40 -2.58 -7.93
C PRO A 54 8.26 -3.37 -8.60
N PRO A 55 7.97 -4.61 -8.15
CA PRO A 55 6.90 -5.44 -8.73
C PRO A 55 5.55 -4.74 -8.84
N GLU A 56 5.20 -3.90 -7.87
CA GLU A 56 3.93 -3.17 -7.78
C GLU A 56 3.72 -2.14 -8.91
N MET A 57 4.77 -1.80 -9.67
CA MET A 57 4.72 -0.84 -10.77
C MET A 57 4.68 -1.49 -12.17
N ARG A 58 4.81 -2.82 -12.28
CA ARG A 58 5.08 -3.51 -13.55
C ARG A 58 3.83 -3.80 -14.35
N GLU A 59 3.12 -2.75 -14.71
CA GLU A 59 1.81 -2.81 -15.38
C GLU A 59 1.83 -2.20 -16.79
N ASP A 60 3.01 -1.93 -17.37
CA ASP A 60 3.18 -1.34 -18.71
C ASP A 60 2.50 0.04 -18.83
N THR A 61 2.70 0.89 -17.82
CA THR A 61 2.08 2.23 -17.70
C THR A 61 3.08 3.39 -17.70
N GLY A 62 4.34 3.11 -18.03
CA GLY A 62 5.43 4.11 -18.12
C GLY A 62 6.62 3.83 -17.20
N GLU A 63 6.62 2.69 -16.51
CA GLU A 63 7.66 2.30 -15.56
C GLU A 63 9.02 2.04 -16.24
N ILE A 64 9.01 1.58 -17.50
CA ILE A 64 10.25 1.32 -18.25
C ILE A 64 10.94 2.63 -18.65
N GLU A 65 10.18 3.60 -19.16
CA GLU A 65 10.68 4.93 -19.51
C GLU A 65 11.20 5.67 -18.28
N ALA A 66 10.47 5.57 -17.16
CA ALA A 66 10.91 6.13 -15.88
C ALA A 66 12.19 5.47 -15.37
N ALA A 67 12.33 4.14 -15.52
CA ALA A 67 13.54 3.41 -15.15
C ALA A 67 14.75 3.73 -16.05
N GLN A 68 14.52 4.05 -17.33
CA GLN A 68 15.59 4.48 -18.26
C GLN A 68 16.11 5.88 -17.97
N SER A 69 15.24 6.77 -17.49
CA SER A 69 15.55 8.18 -17.22
C SER A 69 15.84 8.48 -15.75
N SER A 70 15.95 7.45 -14.92
CA SER A 70 16.14 7.56 -13.47
C SER A 70 15.13 8.47 -12.78
N SER A 71 13.87 8.37 -13.21
CA SER A 71 12.75 9.18 -12.72
C SER A 71 11.65 8.34 -12.07
N LEU A 72 11.97 7.13 -11.58
CA LEU A 72 11.02 6.32 -10.84
C LEU A 72 10.56 7.05 -9.56
N PRO A 73 9.25 7.08 -9.27
CA PRO A 73 8.73 7.64 -8.03
C PRO A 73 9.14 6.77 -6.84
N ASN A 74 9.31 7.41 -5.68
CA ASN A 74 9.46 6.68 -4.42
C ASN A 74 8.10 6.15 -3.98
N LEU A 75 7.98 4.83 -3.83
CA LEU A 75 6.78 4.20 -3.29
C LEU A 75 6.70 4.40 -1.77
N ILE A 76 5.49 4.62 -1.27
CA ILE A 76 5.21 4.69 0.16
C ILE A 76 5.58 3.35 0.82
N GLN A 77 6.27 3.42 1.96
CA GLN A 77 6.65 2.26 2.77
C GLN A 77 5.78 2.18 4.04
N PRO A 78 5.60 0.99 4.64
CA PRO A 78 4.82 0.82 5.86
C PRO A 78 5.23 1.75 7.00
N GLU A 79 6.53 2.03 7.16
CA GLU A 79 7.07 2.89 8.22
C GLU A 79 6.73 4.37 8.02
N GLN A 80 6.30 4.75 6.81
CA GLN A 80 5.84 6.10 6.49
C GLN A 80 4.34 6.29 6.77
N ILE A 81 3.62 5.22 7.12
CA ILE A 81 2.21 5.28 7.49
C ILE A 81 2.10 5.84 8.91
N ARG A 82 1.54 7.05 9.03
CA ARG A 82 1.38 7.76 10.30
C ARG A 82 0.01 7.53 10.95
N GLY A 83 -0.88 6.77 10.33
CA GLY A 83 -2.22 6.52 10.85
C GLY A 83 -3.24 6.19 9.77
N ALA A 84 -4.44 5.83 10.21
CA ALA A 84 -5.58 5.53 9.34
C ALA A 84 -6.72 6.51 9.63
N LEU A 85 -7.49 6.91 8.60
CA LEU A 85 -8.57 7.90 8.73
C LEU A 85 -9.98 7.30 8.77
N HIS A 86 -10.13 6.03 8.43
CA HIS A 86 -11.42 5.39 8.26
C HIS A 86 -11.45 4.08 9.04
N ASN A 87 -11.91 4.15 10.28
CA ASN A 87 -12.04 2.99 11.16
C ASN A 87 -13.41 3.01 11.84
N HIS A 88 -13.96 1.83 12.07
CA HIS A 88 -15.26 1.65 12.72
C HIS A 88 -15.06 1.07 14.11
N THR A 89 -15.88 1.51 15.05
CA THR A 89 -15.92 1.00 16.42
C THR A 89 -17.18 0.16 16.61
N VAL A 90 -17.34 -0.41 17.81
CA VAL A 90 -18.60 -1.06 18.23
C VAL A 90 -19.81 -0.11 18.24
N ALA A 91 -19.62 1.20 18.03
CA ALA A 91 -20.71 2.14 17.90
C ALA A 91 -21.50 1.98 16.59
N SER A 92 -20.88 1.48 15.51
CA SER A 92 -21.59 1.00 14.31
C SER A 92 -21.43 -0.51 14.09
N ASP A 93 -20.50 -0.91 13.25
CA ASP A 93 -20.27 -2.27 12.75
C ASP A 93 -18.83 -2.75 12.96
N GLY A 94 -18.01 -1.97 13.66
CA GLY A 94 -16.71 -2.40 14.14
C GLY A 94 -16.84 -3.43 15.27
N VAL A 95 -15.73 -4.09 15.58
CA VAL A 95 -15.66 -5.13 16.62
C VAL A 95 -14.84 -4.72 17.83
N ASN A 96 -14.25 -3.51 17.81
CA ASN A 96 -13.40 -2.99 18.88
C ASN A 96 -13.95 -1.68 19.45
N THR A 97 -13.72 -1.47 20.74
CA THR A 97 -14.07 -0.19 21.38
C THR A 97 -13.10 0.91 20.94
N LEU A 98 -13.48 2.16 21.19
CA LEU A 98 -12.61 3.31 20.92
C LEU A 98 -11.26 3.18 21.66
N GLU A 99 -11.29 2.72 22.90
CA GLU A 99 -10.12 2.55 23.75
C GLU A 99 -9.18 1.46 23.22
N GLU A 100 -9.75 0.33 22.78
CA GLU A 100 -8.97 -0.76 22.16
C GLU A 100 -8.30 -0.30 20.87
N MET A 101 -9.03 0.42 20.02
CA MET A 101 -8.51 0.97 18.77
C MET A 101 -7.40 2.00 19.01
N ALA A 102 -7.59 2.90 19.97
CA ALA A 102 -6.59 3.91 20.33
C ALA A 102 -5.33 3.27 20.94
N ALA A 103 -5.46 2.20 21.73
CA ALA A 103 -4.33 1.45 22.25
C ALA A 103 -3.54 0.75 21.13
N ALA A 104 -4.22 0.06 20.22
CA ALA A 104 -3.58 -0.60 19.08
C ALA A 104 -2.85 0.41 18.16
N ALA A 105 -3.46 1.57 17.90
CA ALA A 105 -2.83 2.63 17.12
C ALA A 105 -1.53 3.16 17.79
N GLN A 106 -1.47 3.21 19.13
CA GLN A 106 -0.25 3.58 19.85
C GLN A 106 0.83 2.51 19.75
N GLU A 107 0.47 1.23 19.86
CA GLU A 107 1.40 0.11 19.70
C GLU A 107 2.01 0.08 18.29
N LEU A 108 1.23 0.46 17.27
CA LEU A 108 1.68 0.64 15.89
C LEU A 108 2.54 1.90 15.68
N GLY A 109 2.66 2.78 16.68
CA GLY A 109 3.39 4.03 16.59
C GLY A 109 2.73 5.07 15.69
N TRP A 110 1.43 4.95 15.45
CA TRP A 110 0.68 5.94 14.66
C TRP A 110 0.55 7.27 15.40
N GLU A 111 0.42 8.33 14.62
CA GLU A 111 0.23 9.71 15.07
C GLU A 111 -1.24 10.17 14.97
N TYR A 112 -2.09 9.40 14.30
CA TYR A 112 -3.51 9.69 14.25
C TYR A 112 -4.36 8.45 14.01
N LEU A 113 -5.60 8.51 14.49
CA LEU A 113 -6.62 7.48 14.29
C LEU A 113 -7.96 8.16 13.99
N GLY A 114 -8.42 8.04 12.76
CA GLY A 114 -9.73 8.54 12.33
C GLY A 114 -10.82 7.52 12.60
N ILE A 115 -11.88 7.96 13.28
CA ILE A 115 -13.10 7.20 13.55
C ILE A 115 -14.18 7.68 12.57
N ALA A 116 -14.77 6.74 11.86
CA ALA A 116 -15.67 6.96 10.75
C ALA A 116 -16.90 6.03 10.81
N ASP A 117 -17.43 5.78 12.03
CA ASP A 117 -18.64 4.99 12.23
C ASP A 117 -19.81 5.47 11.36
N HIS A 118 -20.64 4.51 10.93
CA HIS A 118 -21.72 4.78 10.01
C HIS A 118 -22.78 5.72 10.58
N SER A 119 -23.37 6.54 9.72
CA SER A 119 -24.57 7.31 10.06
C SER A 119 -25.81 6.43 10.15
N GLU A 120 -26.77 6.84 10.96
CA GLU A 120 -28.09 6.23 11.18
C GLU A 120 -28.77 5.62 9.94
N ILE A 121 -28.61 6.24 8.77
CA ILE A 121 -29.32 5.85 7.53
C ILE A 121 -28.78 4.53 6.94
N LEU A 122 -27.58 4.09 7.33
CA LEU A 122 -27.02 2.87 6.78
C LEU A 122 -27.78 1.63 7.27
N ASN A 123 -28.36 0.92 6.31
CA ASN A 123 -29.07 -0.33 6.51
C ASN A 123 -28.38 -1.45 5.71
N ILE A 124 -27.98 -2.52 6.38
CA ILE A 124 -27.46 -3.73 5.75
C ILE A 124 -28.37 -4.90 6.12
N GLY A 125 -28.98 -5.53 5.12
CA GLY A 125 -29.81 -6.72 5.32
C GLY A 125 -31.01 -6.52 6.24
N GLY A 126 -31.59 -5.30 6.26
CA GLY A 126 -32.74 -4.96 7.10
C GLY A 126 -32.36 -4.51 8.51
N ARG A 127 -31.07 -4.51 8.87
CA ARG A 127 -30.57 -4.02 10.16
C ARG A 127 -29.98 -2.63 9.99
N GLN A 128 -30.45 -1.71 10.81
CA GLN A 128 -29.84 -0.40 10.96
C GLN A 128 -28.56 -0.57 11.79
N ILE A 129 -27.42 -0.20 11.20
CA ILE A 129 -26.10 -0.43 11.80
C ILE A 129 -25.36 0.88 12.11
N GLY A 130 -25.92 2.02 11.73
CA GLY A 130 -25.32 3.32 11.99
C GLY A 130 -25.76 3.93 13.32
N ILE A 131 -24.96 4.88 13.80
CA ILE A 131 -25.21 5.62 15.02
C ILE A 131 -26.39 6.58 14.78
N PRO A 132 -27.45 6.52 15.62
CA PRO A 132 -28.54 7.49 15.58
C PRO A 132 -28.04 8.93 15.74
N ALA A 133 -28.76 9.90 15.16
CA ALA A 133 -28.33 11.30 15.15
C ALA A 133 -28.04 11.88 16.55
N ASP A 134 -28.77 11.45 17.58
CA ASP A 134 -28.58 11.84 18.98
C ASP A 134 -27.39 11.15 19.67
N GLY A 135 -26.90 10.04 19.13
CA GLY A 135 -25.69 9.33 19.57
C GLY A 135 -24.38 9.96 19.07
N ILE A 136 -24.41 10.72 17.98
CA ILE A 136 -23.22 11.35 17.39
C ILE A 136 -22.51 12.31 18.38
N PRO A 137 -23.20 13.22 19.10
CA PRO A 137 -22.55 14.07 20.08
C PRO A 137 -21.92 13.29 21.24
N VAL A 138 -22.49 12.14 21.61
CA VAL A 138 -21.96 11.26 22.66
C VAL A 138 -20.64 10.65 22.20
N GLN A 139 -20.60 10.07 21.00
CA GLN A 139 -19.38 9.53 20.43
C GLN A 139 -18.28 10.60 20.28
N ALA A 140 -18.64 11.78 19.78
CA ALA A 140 -17.69 12.90 19.69
C ALA A 140 -17.15 13.31 21.08
N GLY A 141 -17.98 13.21 22.12
CA GLY A 141 -17.57 13.40 23.51
C GLY A 141 -16.55 12.35 23.98
N MET A 142 -16.78 11.08 23.66
CA MET A 142 -15.87 9.98 23.99
C MET A 142 -14.50 10.14 23.32
N ILE A 143 -14.48 10.45 22.02
CA ILE A 143 -13.27 10.76 21.24
C ILE A 143 -12.49 11.91 21.90
N ARG A 144 -13.16 13.02 22.21
CA ARG A 144 -12.51 14.17 22.89
C ARG A 144 -11.98 13.81 24.28
N ALA A 145 -12.64 12.91 25.00
CA ALA A 145 -12.20 12.45 26.30
C ALA A 145 -10.96 11.55 26.18
N SER A 146 -10.94 10.62 25.22
CA SER A 146 -9.79 9.76 24.89
C SER A 146 -8.53 10.59 24.64
N MET A 147 -8.65 11.62 23.79
CA MET A 147 -7.54 12.56 23.51
C MET A 147 -6.98 13.22 24.77
N LYS A 148 -7.85 13.68 25.68
CA LYS A 148 -7.47 14.42 26.89
C LYS A 148 -6.83 13.53 27.96
N ALA A 149 -7.21 12.26 28.01
CA ALA A 149 -6.80 11.33 29.06
C ALA A 149 -5.32 10.90 28.96
N GLY A 150 -4.55 11.39 27.97
CA GLY A 150 -3.14 11.02 27.85
C GLY A 150 -2.90 9.57 27.42
N LEU A 151 -3.95 8.84 27.05
CA LEU A 151 -3.86 7.78 26.02
C LEU A 151 -3.30 8.37 24.71
N SER A 152 -3.25 9.70 24.57
CA SER A 152 -2.55 10.41 23.52
C SER A 152 -1.07 10.62 23.85
N GLY A 153 -0.27 9.56 23.69
CA GLY A 153 1.12 9.69 23.31
C GLY A 153 1.23 9.93 21.81
N ARG A 154 0.88 11.14 21.33
CA ARG A 154 0.97 11.59 19.91
C ARG A 154 -0.16 11.19 18.96
N ILE A 155 -1.30 10.66 19.42
CA ILE A 155 -2.42 10.34 18.51
C ILE A 155 -3.45 11.47 18.48
N SER A 156 -3.65 12.06 17.29
CA SER A 156 -4.81 12.91 16.99
C SER A 156 -5.96 12.04 16.49
N GLU A 157 -7.06 12.01 17.23
CA GLU A 157 -8.27 11.33 16.76
C GLU A 157 -9.11 12.29 15.89
N TYR A 158 -9.69 11.81 14.78
CA TYR A 158 -10.59 12.62 13.96
C TYR A 158 -11.91 11.90 13.80
N SER A 159 -13.02 12.56 14.14
CA SER A 159 -14.35 12.06 13.79
C SER A 159 -14.74 12.64 12.44
N MET A 160 -14.88 11.80 11.42
CA MET A 160 -15.63 12.16 10.23
C MET A 160 -17.08 11.77 10.47
N VAL A 161 -17.85 12.72 11.02
CA VAL A 161 -19.30 12.59 11.03
C VAL A 161 -19.74 12.71 9.56
N PRO A 162 -20.40 11.71 8.97
CA PRO A 162 -21.04 11.91 7.68
C PRO A 162 -22.01 13.07 7.87
N SER A 163 -21.80 14.17 7.15
CA SER A 163 -22.75 15.27 7.13
C SER A 163 -24.08 14.70 6.67
N GLY A 164 -24.99 14.45 7.61
CA GLY A 164 -26.33 13.97 7.35
C GLY A 164 -27.05 15.04 6.54
N HIS A 165 -26.98 14.90 5.21
CA HIS A 165 -27.86 15.38 4.13
C HIS A 165 -27.02 15.36 2.84
N ILE A 166 -26.99 14.22 2.17
CA ILE A 166 -26.76 14.17 0.73
C ILE A 166 -28.09 13.72 0.13
N SER A 167 -28.88 14.73 -0.27
CA SER A 167 -30.28 14.72 -0.77
C SER A 167 -31.36 14.20 0.17
#